data_AF-A0A8S3QUB1-F1
#
_entry.id   AF-A0A8S3QUB1-F1
#
_cell.length_a   1.000
_cell.length_b   1.000
_cell.length_c   1.000
_cell.angle_alpha   90.00
_cell.angle_beta   90.00
_cell.angle_gamma   90.00
#
_symmetry.space_group_name_H-M   'P 1'
#
loop_
_entity.id
_entity.type
_entity.pdbx_description
1 polymer ?
#
loop_
_entity_poly.entity_id
_entity_poly.type
_entity_poly.pdbx_seq_one_letter_code
_entity_poly.pdbx_strand_id
1 'polypeptide(L)'
;MCLSDPQCCLASYSKGASTCRIDTSERCCGETETLDEWRFIQRHSYHNCTINLKEVAYNKPAEQSSVYSAGCSALRAVDGNVNSFMHTNIEQSPYWIVDLGKIYQIKRIEILNRIQGSKTTGERLRDLDIMIGSSHNEMQICAHYVGPAQLSDHLLFTCGHVECARYVKLRLTGTDYLHVAEVKVYAVNDSCN
;
A
#
# COMPACT_ATOMS: atom_id res chain seq x y z
N MET A 1 -14.35 -32.09 8.85
CA MET A 1 -14.21 -32.14 7.39
C MET A 1 -14.63 -30.78 6.86
N CYS A 2 -13.69 -29.86 6.66
CA CYS A 2 -14.02 -28.55 6.11
C CYS A 2 -14.29 -28.72 4.62
N LEU A 3 -15.53 -28.43 4.23
CA LEU A 3 -15.99 -28.47 2.85
C LEU A 3 -15.27 -27.37 2.04
N SER A 4 -14.97 -27.73 0.80
CA SER A 4 -14.25 -26.97 -0.21
C SER A 4 -14.86 -25.60 -0.49
N ASP A 5 -14.16 -24.52 -0.09
CA ASP A 5 -13.96 -23.28 -0.87
C ASP A 5 -13.02 -22.31 -0.11
N PRO A 6 -11.73 -22.17 -0.47
CA PRO A 6 -10.76 -21.38 0.28
C PRO A 6 -10.64 -19.96 -0.29
N GLN A 7 -11.48 -19.03 0.18
CA GLN A 7 -11.13 -17.60 0.10
C GLN A 7 -10.09 -17.30 1.19
N CYS A 8 -8.85 -17.08 0.75
CA CYS A 8 -7.65 -16.95 1.58
C CYS A 8 -7.68 -15.73 2.51
N CYS A 9 -7.31 -15.89 3.79
CA CYS A 9 -7.23 -14.76 4.72
C CYS A 9 -5.89 -14.04 4.68
N LEU A 10 -5.95 -12.72 4.69
CA LEU A 10 -4.79 -11.83 4.78
C LEU A 10 -4.47 -11.61 6.26
N ALA A 11 -3.24 -11.91 6.68
CA ALA A 11 -2.74 -11.62 8.02
C ALA A 11 -1.77 -10.43 7.95
N SER A 12 -1.92 -9.47 8.87
CA SER A 12 -0.97 -8.35 9.06
C SER A 12 -0.43 -8.35 10.49
N TYR A 13 0.82 -7.90 10.68
CA TYR A 13 1.48 -7.82 11.99
C TYR A 13 1.88 -6.38 12.31
N SER A 14 1.61 -5.94 13.55
CA SER A 14 2.18 -4.73 14.12
C SER A 14 3.11 -5.09 15.28
N LYS A 15 4.30 -4.48 15.29
CA LYS A 15 5.34 -4.74 16.30
C LYS A 15 4.85 -4.23 17.66
N GLY A 16 4.66 -5.14 18.61
CA GLY A 16 4.22 -4.83 19.99
C GLY A 16 2.79 -5.23 20.35
N ALA A 17 2.02 -5.83 19.43
CA ALA A 17 0.71 -6.40 19.74
C ALA A 17 0.85 -7.84 20.27
N SER A 18 0.16 -8.15 21.39
CA SER A 18 0.04 -9.51 21.95
C SER A 18 -1.05 -10.34 21.27
N THR A 19 -1.76 -9.79 20.27
CA THR A 19 -2.81 -10.48 19.51
C THR A 19 -2.73 -10.11 18.03
N CYS A 20 -2.96 -11.11 17.18
CA CYS A 20 -3.01 -10.95 15.72
C CYS A 20 -4.44 -10.55 15.31
N ARG A 21 -4.60 -9.47 14.55
CA ARG A 21 -5.87 -9.17 13.87
C ARG A 21 -5.83 -9.83 12.49
N ILE A 22 -6.50 -10.97 12.39
CA ILE A 22 -6.84 -11.61 11.11
C ILE A 22 -8.01 -10.81 10.53
N ASP A 23 -7.96 -10.50 9.24
CA ASP A 23 -9.13 -9.95 8.56
C ASP A 23 -10.24 -11.02 8.55
N THR A 24 -11.29 -10.79 9.34
CA THR A 24 -12.34 -11.76 9.64
C THR A 24 -13.44 -11.75 8.60
N SER A 25 -13.11 -11.91 7.32
CA SER A 25 -14.08 -12.50 6.38
C SER A 25 -14.19 -14.01 6.68
N GLU A 26 -14.72 -14.32 7.87
CA GLU A 26 -15.26 -15.59 8.42
C GLU A 26 -14.62 -16.97 8.13
N ARG A 27 -13.45 -17.09 7.48
CA ARG A 27 -12.98 -18.42 7.02
C ARG A 27 -11.51 -18.77 7.23
N CYS A 28 -10.84 -18.21 8.24
CA CYS A 28 -9.57 -18.78 8.70
C CYS A 28 -9.63 -19.22 10.15
N CYS A 29 -9.67 -20.53 10.33
CA CYS A 29 -9.63 -21.19 11.63
C CYS A 29 -8.24 -21.09 12.25
N GLY A 30 -8.18 -20.83 13.56
CA GLY A 30 -7.08 -21.24 14.44
C GLY A 30 -6.61 -20.17 15.41
N GLU A 31 -7.02 -20.26 16.68
CA GLU A 31 -6.26 -19.70 17.80
C GLU A 31 -4.92 -20.45 17.88
N THR A 32 -3.78 -19.75 17.93
CA THR A 32 -2.47 -20.40 18.16
C THR A 32 -1.60 -19.61 19.12
N GLU A 33 -0.97 -20.31 20.07
CA GLU A 33 -0.31 -19.73 21.24
C GLU A 33 1.23 -19.67 21.15
N THR A 34 1.87 -20.10 20.04
CA THR A 34 3.36 -20.09 19.95
C THR A 34 3.96 -19.60 18.62
N LEU A 35 5.19 -19.05 18.71
CA LEU A 35 5.97 -18.44 17.61
C LEU A 35 6.50 -19.46 16.57
N ASP A 36 6.73 -20.71 16.98
CA ASP A 36 7.20 -21.76 16.08
C ASP A 36 6.06 -22.38 15.27
N GLU A 37 4.86 -22.48 15.85
CA GLU A 37 3.64 -22.82 15.11
C GLU A 37 3.26 -21.73 14.10
N TRP A 38 3.55 -20.46 14.40
CA TRP A 38 3.43 -19.34 13.46
C TRP A 38 4.32 -19.50 12.22
N ARG A 39 5.57 -19.94 12.40
CA ARG A 39 6.50 -20.24 11.28
C ARG A 39 6.04 -21.43 10.45
N PHE A 40 5.36 -22.40 11.07
CA PHE A 40 4.77 -23.55 10.37
C PHE A 40 3.53 -23.15 9.55
N ILE A 41 2.65 -22.30 10.09
CA ILE A 41 1.48 -21.75 9.41
C ILE A 41 1.89 -20.87 8.24
N GLN A 42 2.91 -20.02 8.39
CA GLN A 42 3.46 -19.26 7.25
C GLN A 42 3.96 -20.17 6.10
N ARG A 43 4.52 -21.35 6.40
CA ARG A 43 4.94 -22.29 5.35
C ARG A 43 3.77 -23.03 4.69
N HIS A 44 2.71 -23.35 5.42
CA HIS A 44 1.63 -24.21 4.93
C HIS A 44 0.41 -23.44 4.38
N SER A 45 0.08 -22.25 4.91
CA SER A 45 -1.00 -21.41 4.38
C SER A 45 -0.70 -20.83 3.00
N TYR A 46 0.58 -20.71 2.62
CA TYR A 46 1.00 -20.26 1.28
C TYR A 46 0.99 -21.36 0.22
N HIS A 47 1.04 -22.64 0.61
CA HIS A 47 1.18 -23.75 -0.35
C HIS A 47 -0.14 -24.20 -0.99
N ASN A 48 -1.29 -24.00 -0.34
CA ASN A 48 -2.61 -24.36 -0.89
C ASN A 48 -3.57 -23.16 -1.06
N CYS A 49 -3.11 -21.94 -0.81
CA CYS A 49 -3.85 -20.70 -1.06
C CYS A 49 -2.96 -19.73 -1.83
N THR A 50 -2.76 -20.01 -3.12
CA THR A 50 -2.05 -19.07 -4.00
C THR A 50 -3.01 -17.93 -4.35
N ILE A 51 -3.16 -16.94 -3.45
CA ILE A 51 -3.68 -15.65 -3.91
C ILE A 51 -2.63 -15.14 -4.91
N ASN A 52 -2.94 -15.24 -6.20
CA ASN A 52 -2.10 -14.68 -7.26
C ASN A 52 -2.22 -13.15 -7.22
N LEU A 53 -1.58 -12.56 -6.21
CA LEU A 53 -1.41 -11.13 -6.08
C LEU A 53 -0.41 -10.68 -7.14
N LYS A 54 -0.91 -9.89 -8.08
CA LYS A 54 -0.10 -9.26 -9.10
C LYS A 54 0.18 -7.83 -8.68
N GLU A 55 1.44 -7.41 -8.82
CA GLU A 55 1.78 -6.00 -8.80
C GLU A 55 1.18 -5.36 -10.08
N VAL A 56 0.35 -4.33 -9.90
CA VAL A 56 -0.43 -3.70 -10.97
C VAL A 56 -0.12 -2.21 -11.19
N ALA A 57 0.71 -1.59 -10.35
CA ALA A 57 1.10 -0.18 -10.49
C ALA A 57 2.42 0.01 -11.26
N TYR A 58 3.23 -1.04 -11.44
CA TYR A 58 4.51 -0.95 -12.14
C TYR A 58 4.36 -0.35 -13.54
N ASN A 59 5.15 0.69 -13.77
CA ASN A 59 5.23 1.47 -15.00
C ASN A 59 3.86 2.00 -15.48
N LYS A 60 2.93 2.24 -14.56
CA LYS A 60 1.63 2.84 -14.85
C LYS A 60 1.71 4.37 -14.92
N PRO A 61 0.81 5.01 -15.69
CA PRO A 61 0.69 6.46 -15.68
C PRO A 61 0.44 6.97 -14.27
N ALA A 62 1.21 7.98 -13.87
CA ALA A 62 1.09 8.61 -12.58
C ALA A 62 1.23 10.13 -12.70
N GLU A 63 0.54 10.85 -11.82
CA GLU A 63 0.53 12.29 -11.73
C GLU A 63 0.81 12.73 -10.29
N GLN A 64 1.28 13.97 -10.13
CA GLN A 64 1.48 14.58 -8.82
C GLN A 64 1.09 16.06 -8.87
N SER A 65 0.71 16.63 -7.73
CA SER A 65 0.21 18.01 -7.61
C SER A 65 1.18 19.05 -8.17
N SER A 66 2.47 18.87 -7.95
CA SER A 66 3.53 19.73 -8.49
C SER A 66 4.82 18.95 -8.59
N VAL A 67 5.80 19.43 -9.38
CA VAL A 67 7.09 18.76 -9.57
C VAL A 67 8.22 19.65 -9.05
N TYR A 68 8.99 19.16 -8.07
CA TYR A 68 10.09 19.93 -7.46
C TYR A 68 11.24 20.19 -8.43
N SER A 69 11.58 19.19 -9.26
CA SER A 69 12.61 19.29 -10.29
C SER A 69 12.39 18.26 -11.40
N ALA A 70 13.00 18.46 -12.57
CA ALA A 70 12.84 17.56 -13.72
C ALA A 70 13.17 16.08 -13.41
N GLY A 71 14.02 15.83 -12.41
CA GLY A 71 14.38 14.49 -11.95
C GLY A 71 13.47 13.93 -10.85
N CYS A 72 12.24 14.44 -10.66
CA CYS A 72 11.36 14.05 -9.57
C CYS A 72 9.90 13.82 -10.02
N SER A 73 9.70 13.40 -11.27
CA SER A 73 8.39 13.14 -11.86
C SER A 73 7.62 12.02 -11.14
N ALA A 74 6.29 12.04 -11.26
CA ALA A 74 5.40 11.06 -10.61
C ALA A 74 5.69 9.60 -10.97
N LEU A 75 6.14 9.34 -12.21
CA LEU A 75 6.50 8.00 -12.69
C LEU A 75 7.59 7.32 -11.83
N ARG A 76 8.44 8.11 -11.17
CA ARG A 76 9.53 7.58 -10.33
C ARG A 76 9.05 6.75 -9.15
N ALA A 77 7.81 6.94 -8.71
CA ALA A 77 7.23 6.14 -7.66
C ALA A 77 6.76 4.75 -8.12
N VAL A 78 6.78 4.45 -9.41
CA VAL A 78 6.29 3.17 -9.95
C VAL A 78 7.23 2.62 -11.03
N ASP A 79 8.50 3.03 -11.02
CA ASP A 79 9.49 2.61 -12.03
C ASP A 79 10.28 1.35 -11.62
N GLY A 80 10.08 0.84 -10.40
CA GLY A 80 10.78 -0.31 -9.84
C GLY A 80 12.20 0.00 -9.34
N ASN A 81 12.63 1.26 -9.40
CA ASN A 81 13.94 1.71 -8.95
C ASN A 81 13.84 2.45 -7.62
N VAL A 82 14.05 1.70 -6.53
CA VAL A 82 13.99 2.23 -5.15
C VAL A 82 14.99 3.35 -4.83
N ASN A 83 16.02 3.55 -5.67
CA ASN A 83 16.97 4.67 -5.51
C ASN A 83 16.46 5.98 -6.13
N SER A 84 15.41 5.89 -6.95
CA SER A 84 14.66 6.99 -7.51
C SER A 84 13.54 7.40 -6.53
N PHE A 85 12.97 8.59 -6.71
CA PHE A 85 11.81 9.05 -5.95
C PHE A 85 11.07 10.15 -6.70
N MET A 86 9.76 10.20 -6.54
CA MET A 86 8.96 11.36 -6.90
C MET A 86 9.11 12.45 -5.82
N HIS A 87 8.88 13.72 -6.16
CA HIS A 87 8.97 14.82 -5.19
C HIS A 87 8.12 16.02 -5.63
N THR A 88 7.17 16.43 -4.80
CA THR A 88 6.38 17.66 -5.02
C THR A 88 7.11 18.89 -4.52
N ASN A 89 6.62 20.09 -4.85
CA ASN A 89 6.99 21.28 -4.08
C ASN A 89 6.34 21.24 -2.69
N ILE A 90 6.71 22.20 -1.84
CA ILE A 90 5.97 22.47 -0.62
C ILE A 90 4.66 23.16 -0.98
N GLU A 91 3.56 22.54 -0.62
CA GLU A 91 2.22 23.05 -0.88
C GLU A 91 1.24 22.48 0.13
N GLN A 92 0.02 23.02 0.18
CA GLN A 92 -1.04 22.46 1.03
C GLN A 92 -1.59 21.20 0.36
N SER A 93 -1.61 20.11 1.12
CA SER A 93 -2.13 18.81 0.71
C SER A 93 -1.55 18.28 -0.62
N PRO A 94 -0.22 18.21 -0.76
CA PRO A 94 0.42 17.63 -1.94
C PRO A 94 -0.06 16.20 -2.14
N TYR A 95 -0.18 15.80 -3.39
CA TYR A 95 -0.64 14.47 -3.73
C TYR A 95 0.13 13.84 -4.88
N TRP A 96 0.01 12.51 -4.93
CA TRP A 96 0.39 11.68 -6.05
C TRP A 96 -0.68 10.64 -6.29
N ILE A 97 -0.90 10.31 -7.55
CA ILE A 97 -1.95 9.39 -7.97
C ILE A 97 -1.43 8.55 -9.12
N VAL A 98 -1.74 7.25 -9.09
CA VAL A 98 -1.48 6.32 -10.19
C VAL A 98 -2.80 5.85 -10.79
N ASP A 99 -2.86 5.81 -12.12
CA ASP A 99 -3.92 5.15 -12.89
C ASP A 99 -3.49 3.72 -13.22
N LEU A 100 -4.12 2.73 -12.58
CA LEU A 100 -3.82 1.31 -12.82
C LEU A 100 -4.25 0.85 -14.23
N GLY A 101 -5.01 1.67 -14.97
CA GLY A 101 -5.49 1.45 -16.33
C GLY A 101 -6.83 0.73 -16.42
N LYS A 102 -7.22 0.01 -15.37
CA LYS A 102 -8.55 -0.59 -15.19
C LYS A 102 -8.86 -0.75 -13.70
N ILE A 103 -10.10 -1.14 -13.38
CA ILE A 103 -10.49 -1.44 -12.01
C ILE A 103 -9.89 -2.79 -11.61
N TYR A 104 -9.24 -2.79 -10.44
CA TYR A 104 -8.64 -3.95 -9.82
C TYR A 104 -9.24 -4.18 -8.44
N GLN A 105 -9.29 -5.45 -8.03
CA GLN A 105 -9.58 -5.75 -6.65
C GLN A 105 -8.31 -5.54 -5.80
N ILE A 106 -8.11 -4.35 -5.23
CA ILE A 106 -6.88 -3.99 -4.51
C ILE A 106 -6.84 -4.71 -3.16
N LYS A 107 -5.73 -5.40 -2.89
CA LYS A 107 -5.55 -6.14 -1.63
C LYS A 107 -4.49 -5.52 -0.73
N ARG A 108 -3.48 -4.88 -1.32
CA ARG A 108 -2.33 -4.38 -0.56
C ARG A 108 -1.64 -3.24 -1.29
N ILE A 109 -1.25 -2.21 -0.53
CA ILE A 109 -0.47 -1.09 -1.01
C ILE A 109 0.81 -1.02 -0.18
N GLU A 110 1.96 -1.07 -0.84
CA GLU A 110 3.26 -0.88 -0.23
C GLU A 110 3.78 0.50 -0.62
N ILE A 111 4.29 1.26 0.36
CA ILE A 111 4.92 2.56 0.13
C ILE A 111 6.33 2.50 0.71
N LEU A 112 7.32 2.71 -0.15
CA LEU A 112 8.71 2.89 0.26
C LEU A 112 9.00 4.38 0.38
N ASN A 113 9.39 4.80 1.58
CA ASN A 113 9.87 6.16 1.79
C ASN A 113 11.24 6.36 1.13
N ARG A 114 11.62 7.62 0.93
CA ARG A 114 12.90 8.02 0.34
C ARG A 114 14.08 7.37 1.08
N ILE A 115 15.04 6.81 0.33
CA ILE A 115 16.19 6.09 0.90
C ILE A 115 17.27 7.04 1.43
N GLN A 116 17.48 8.17 0.77
CA GLN A 116 18.60 9.10 1.03
C GLN A 116 18.14 10.48 1.48
N GLY A 117 18.88 11.11 2.39
CA GLY A 117 18.61 12.46 2.88
C GLY A 117 18.98 12.62 4.34
N SER A 118 18.37 13.59 5.01
CA SER A 118 18.45 13.76 6.46
C SER A 118 17.29 13.04 7.17
N LYS A 119 17.38 12.89 8.49
CA LYS A 119 16.25 12.46 9.34
C LYS A 119 14.98 13.26 9.05
N THR A 120 15.11 14.59 9.00
CA THR A 120 13.99 15.50 8.69
C THR A 120 13.41 15.31 7.30
N THR A 121 14.16 14.73 6.36
CA THR A 121 13.62 14.35 5.04
C THR A 121 12.70 13.15 5.20
N GLY A 122 13.15 12.07 5.88
CA GLY A 122 12.31 10.90 6.11
C GLY A 122 10.98 11.24 6.81
N GLU A 123 11.04 12.13 7.81
CA GLU A 123 9.90 12.50 8.65
C GLU A 123 8.80 13.31 7.95
N ARG A 124 9.03 13.80 6.72
CA ARG A 124 8.02 14.50 5.91
C ARG A 124 6.88 13.59 5.47
N LEU A 125 7.11 12.28 5.40
CA LEU A 125 6.05 11.31 5.17
C LEU A 125 5.31 11.05 6.48
N ARG A 126 4.26 11.81 6.72
CA ARG A 126 3.42 11.85 7.93
C ARG A 126 2.04 12.36 7.58
N ASP A 127 1.06 12.12 8.44
CA ASP A 127 -0.32 12.60 8.27
C ASP A 127 -0.85 12.33 6.84
N LEU A 128 -0.61 11.11 6.34
CA LEU A 128 -0.80 10.67 4.96
C LEU A 128 -2.12 9.90 4.80
N ASP A 129 -3.00 10.40 3.95
CA ASP A 129 -4.15 9.66 3.45
C ASP A 129 -3.74 8.77 2.27
N ILE A 130 -4.06 7.49 2.38
CA ILE A 130 -4.03 6.53 1.27
C ILE A 130 -5.48 6.37 0.80
N MET A 131 -5.77 6.87 -0.39
CA MET A 131 -7.11 6.86 -0.98
C MET A 131 -7.13 5.96 -2.20
N ILE A 132 -8.28 5.34 -2.46
CA ILE A 132 -8.51 4.57 -3.68
C ILE A 132 -9.87 4.90 -4.27
N GLY A 133 -10.03 4.74 -5.59
CA GLY A 133 -11.26 5.14 -6.28
C GLY A 133 -11.39 4.62 -7.71
N SER A 134 -12.62 4.68 -8.23
CA SER A 134 -12.98 4.43 -9.64
C SER A 134 -12.57 5.59 -10.54
N SER A 135 -12.55 6.82 -10.02
CA SER A 135 -12.21 8.05 -10.72
C SER A 135 -11.55 9.08 -9.78
N HIS A 136 -11.04 10.18 -10.33
CA HIS A 136 -10.44 11.27 -9.55
C HIS A 136 -11.44 11.93 -8.57
N ASN A 137 -12.74 11.86 -8.86
CA ASN A 137 -13.80 12.48 -8.05
C ASN A 137 -14.47 11.50 -7.07
N GLU A 138 -14.26 10.20 -7.27
CA GLU A 138 -14.88 9.12 -6.48
C GLU A 138 -13.79 8.39 -5.69
N MET A 139 -13.15 9.12 -4.78
CA MET A 139 -12.06 8.62 -3.94
C MET A 139 -12.53 8.44 -2.50
N GLN A 140 -12.15 7.34 -1.88
CA GLN A 140 -12.38 7.06 -0.47
C GLN A 140 -11.08 6.75 0.25
N ILE A 141 -11.00 7.08 1.54
CA ILE A 141 -9.84 6.77 2.37
C ILE A 141 -9.80 5.26 2.60
N CYS A 142 -8.75 4.61 2.09
CA CYS A 142 -8.43 3.22 2.34
C CYS A 142 -7.71 3.07 3.69
N ALA A 143 -6.75 3.94 3.97
CA ALA A 143 -6.00 3.97 5.21
C ALA A 143 -5.48 5.38 5.50
N HIS A 144 -5.19 5.66 6.77
CA HIS A 144 -4.54 6.89 7.20
C HIS A 144 -3.29 6.53 8.01
N TYR A 145 -2.17 7.17 7.69
CA TYR A 145 -0.90 7.00 8.37
C TYR A 145 -0.49 8.29 9.09
N VAL A 146 -0.49 8.24 10.42
CA VAL A 146 -0.13 9.39 11.26
C VAL A 146 1.37 9.73 11.14
N GLY A 147 2.23 8.72 11.09
CA GLY A 147 3.69 8.91 11.01
C GLY A 147 4.34 9.49 12.28
N PRO A 148 5.53 10.10 12.14
CA PRO A 148 6.33 10.19 10.91
C PRO A 148 7.04 8.88 10.55
N ALA A 149 7.29 8.68 9.26
CA ALA A 149 8.18 7.62 8.78
C ALA A 149 9.66 8.04 8.89
N GLN A 150 10.56 7.07 8.74
CA GLN A 150 12.00 7.27 8.61
C GLN A 150 12.45 7.04 7.17
N LEU A 151 13.69 7.41 6.87
CA LEU A 151 14.31 7.07 5.58
C LEU A 151 14.27 5.55 5.38
N SER A 152 13.98 5.12 4.15
CA SER A 152 13.89 3.70 3.77
C SER A 152 12.78 2.89 4.45
N ASP A 153 11.88 3.52 5.21
CA ASP A 153 10.74 2.78 5.79
C ASP A 153 9.86 2.17 4.69
N HIS A 154 9.47 0.92 4.92
CA HIS A 154 8.52 0.18 4.10
C HIS A 154 7.18 0.13 4.83
N LEU A 155 6.23 0.92 4.36
CA LEU A 155 4.88 0.98 4.92
C LEU A 155 3.94 0.07 4.14
N LEU A 156 3.14 -0.73 4.86
CA LEU A 156 2.21 -1.69 4.30
C LEU A 156 0.79 -1.34 4.72
N PHE A 157 -0.12 -1.23 3.75
CA PHE A 157 -1.52 -0.92 3.99
C PHE A 157 -2.44 -1.94 3.32
N THR A 158 -3.51 -2.29 4.02
CA THR A 158 -4.65 -3.04 3.50
C THR A 158 -5.90 -2.16 3.60
N CYS A 159 -6.79 -2.24 2.63
CA CYS A 159 -8.05 -1.51 2.67
C CYS A 159 -9.10 -2.38 3.34
N GLY A 160 -9.68 -1.92 4.46
CA GLY A 160 -10.57 -2.76 5.28
C GLY A 160 -11.93 -3.10 4.64
N HIS A 161 -12.45 -2.27 3.72
CA HIS A 161 -13.82 -2.42 3.19
C HIS A 161 -13.97 -2.06 1.71
N VAL A 162 -12.88 -1.83 0.99
CA VAL A 162 -12.95 -1.31 -0.37
C VAL A 162 -12.27 -2.28 -1.29
N GLU A 163 -13.07 -2.97 -2.06
CA GLU A 163 -12.57 -4.07 -2.87
C GLU A 163 -12.06 -3.58 -4.22
N CYS A 164 -12.71 -2.60 -4.86
CA CYS A 164 -12.50 -2.31 -6.28
C CYS A 164 -12.11 -0.85 -6.54
N ALA A 165 -10.96 -0.65 -7.18
CA ALA A 165 -10.50 0.68 -7.56
C ALA A 165 -9.59 0.65 -8.80
N ARG A 166 -9.60 1.74 -9.55
CA ARG A 166 -8.69 2.00 -10.68
C ARG A 166 -7.53 2.91 -10.29
N TYR A 167 -7.74 3.78 -9.31
CA TYR A 167 -6.76 4.77 -8.90
C TYR A 167 -6.34 4.54 -7.46
N VAL A 168 -5.06 4.77 -7.19
CA VAL A 168 -4.50 4.87 -5.84
C VAL A 168 -3.88 6.25 -5.69
N LYS A 169 -4.25 6.97 -4.64
CA LYS A 169 -3.79 8.33 -4.36
C LYS A 169 -3.19 8.42 -2.97
N LEU A 170 -2.00 9.01 -2.90
CA LEU A 170 -1.31 9.42 -1.68
C LEU A 170 -1.50 10.92 -1.51
N ARG A 171 -1.94 11.37 -0.33
CA ARG A 171 -2.14 12.79 -0.06
C ARG A 171 -1.75 13.13 1.37
N LEU A 172 -0.84 14.07 1.56
CA LEU A 172 -0.61 14.63 2.90
C LEU A 172 -1.80 15.50 3.30
N THR A 173 -2.19 15.47 4.57
CA THR A 173 -3.28 16.34 5.06
C THR A 173 -2.79 17.76 5.38
N GLY A 174 -1.51 17.94 5.68
CA GLY A 174 -0.88 19.23 5.99
C GLY A 174 -0.19 19.92 4.81
N THR A 175 0.63 20.94 5.12
CA THR A 175 1.55 21.60 4.18
C THR A 175 2.96 21.05 4.36
N ASP A 176 3.49 20.36 3.36
CA ASP A 176 4.89 19.91 3.29
C ASP A 176 5.23 19.48 1.84
N TYR A 177 6.41 18.89 1.64
CA TYR A 177 6.77 18.15 0.44
C TYR A 177 6.29 16.70 0.55
N LEU A 178 5.64 16.17 -0.49
CA LEU A 178 5.43 14.73 -0.64
C LEU A 178 6.58 14.14 -1.46
N HIS A 179 7.23 13.12 -0.91
CA HIS A 179 8.19 12.30 -1.65
C HIS A 179 8.06 10.83 -1.26
N VAL A 180 8.07 9.96 -2.25
CA VAL A 180 8.09 8.50 -2.07
C VAL A 180 9.02 7.89 -3.10
N ALA A 181 9.76 6.87 -2.69
CA ALA A 181 10.68 6.16 -3.58
C ALA A 181 9.92 5.19 -4.47
N GLU A 182 9.01 4.41 -3.91
CA GLU A 182 8.26 3.41 -4.65
C GLU A 182 6.87 3.23 -4.02
N VAL A 183 5.85 2.99 -4.85
CA VAL A 183 4.50 2.62 -4.47
C VAL A 183 4.13 1.38 -5.27
N LYS A 184 3.88 0.27 -4.58
CA LYS A 184 3.44 -0.97 -5.22
C LYS A 184 2.01 -1.27 -4.83
N VAL A 185 1.20 -1.60 -5.84
CA VAL A 185 -0.20 -1.95 -5.63
C VAL A 185 -0.37 -3.41 -6.02
N TYR A 186 -0.82 -4.23 -5.08
CA TYR A 186 -1.09 -5.64 -5.33
C TYR A 186 -2.59 -5.90 -5.35
N ALA A 187 -3.02 -6.58 -6.40
CA ALA A 187 -4.41 -6.92 -6.65
C ALA A 187 -4.53 -8.37 -7.12
N VAL A 188 -5.72 -8.96 -7.01
CA VAL A 188 -6.02 -10.22 -7.70
C VAL A 188 -6.29 -9.94 -9.19
N ASN A 189 -5.98 -10.92 -10.05
CA ASN A 189 -6.10 -10.78 -11.50
C ASN A 189 -7.54 -10.63 -12.01
N ASP A 190 -8.53 -10.97 -11.19
CA ASP A 190 -9.94 -10.85 -11.52
C ASP A 190 -10.35 -9.38 -11.41
N SER A 191 -10.72 -8.78 -12.54
CA SER A 191 -11.26 -7.43 -12.57
C SER A 191 -12.59 -7.41 -11.83
N CYS A 192 -12.80 -6.39 -11.00
CA CYS A 192 -14.14 -6.07 -10.57
C CYS A 192 -14.96 -5.66 -11.79
N ASN A 193 -16.08 -6.35 -12.01
CA ASN A 193 -17.04 -6.03 -13.07
C ASN A 193 -17.86 -4.80 -12.72
#